data_AF-A0A7C6BLA4-F1
#
_entry.id   AF-A0A7C6BLA4-F1
#
_cell.length_a   1.000
_cell.length_b   1.000
_cell.length_c   1.000
_cell.angle_alpha   90.00
_cell.angle_beta   90.00
_cell.angle_gamma   90.00
#
_symmetry.space_group_name_H-M   'P 1'
#
loop_
_entity.id
_entity.type
_entity.pdbx_description
1 polymer ?
#
loop_
_entity_poly.entity_id
_entity_poly.type
_entity_poly.pdbx_seq_one_letter_code
_entity_poly.pdbx_strand_id
1 'polypeptide(L)'
;MSGKVYLVGAGPGDPDLLTIKALKTIKKAEVLVYDRLVNTALLKIPYESCERIDVGKSPNSHPVPQNEINQILYEKASQGKQVVRLKGGDPFVFGRGGEEALFLNSLGISVEVIPGITSAIAVPSCAGIPVTHRNISSSFHVFSGHESNSSSADMDWEAISKLKGTLIFLMGFANLKRLIEKLIWLGKPIDTPVAIIANGTTSKQKTVVGSLANIISQSEQIGITNPAVLIVGDVVRLRSHLNWFESKKFIGKRILFTGLIETEFFNHKHSYFDRLSEQGVDILFYPTIKITPLEDDLSDFLT
;
A
#
# COMPACT_ATOMS: atom_id res chain seq x y z
N MET A 1 -8.19 28.26 16.56
CA MET A 1 -7.36 27.11 17.00
C MET A 1 -6.80 26.44 15.76
N SER A 2 -5.53 26.04 15.78
CA SER A 2 -4.98 25.21 14.71
C SER A 2 -5.65 23.83 14.73
N GLY A 3 -5.77 23.24 13.55
CA GLY A 3 -6.27 21.90 13.34
C GLY A 3 -5.24 20.84 13.70
N LYS A 4 -5.51 19.60 13.27
CA LYS A 4 -4.68 18.44 13.57
C LYS A 4 -4.39 17.66 12.30
N VAL A 5 -3.17 17.15 12.17
CA VAL A 5 -2.77 16.27 11.07
C VAL A 5 -2.71 14.83 11.58
N TYR A 6 -3.32 13.91 10.83
CA TYR A 6 -3.20 12.48 11.04
C TYR A 6 -2.36 11.87 9.93
N LEU A 7 -1.23 11.26 10.28
CA LEU A 7 -0.44 10.45 9.33
C LEU A 7 -0.98 9.02 9.39
N VAL A 8 -1.69 8.59 8.35
CA VAL A 8 -2.47 7.35 8.36
C VAL A 8 -1.90 6.35 7.37
N GLY A 9 -1.56 5.15 7.86
CA GLY A 9 -1.18 4.04 7.01
C GLY A 9 -2.40 3.42 6.32
N ALA A 10 -2.39 3.42 4.99
CA ALA A 10 -3.43 2.87 4.13
C ALA A 10 -3.33 1.33 3.97
N GLY A 11 -2.22 0.73 4.42
CA GLY A 11 -1.92 -0.67 4.12
C GLY A 11 -1.36 -0.87 2.70
N PRO A 12 -1.08 -2.12 2.32
CA PRO A 12 -0.31 -2.45 1.11
C PRO A 12 -1.11 -2.40 -0.21
N GLY A 13 -2.44 -2.30 -0.15
CA GLY A 13 -3.30 -2.24 -1.33
C GLY A 13 -4.73 -2.67 -1.05
N ASP A 14 -4.93 -3.82 -0.41
CA ASP A 14 -6.25 -4.31 0.00
C ASP A 14 -6.92 -3.35 1.01
N PRO A 15 -8.10 -2.78 0.69
CA PRO A 15 -8.84 -1.90 1.61
C PRO A 15 -9.19 -2.56 2.95
N ASP A 16 -9.34 -3.88 3.00
CA ASP A 16 -9.67 -4.62 4.23
C ASP A 16 -8.48 -4.73 5.20
N LEU A 17 -7.27 -4.40 4.74
CA LEU A 17 -6.08 -4.29 5.59
C LEU A 17 -5.93 -2.93 6.27
N LEU A 18 -6.92 -2.04 6.09
CA LEU A 18 -6.99 -0.79 6.83
C LEU A 18 -7.26 -1.06 8.31
N THR A 19 -6.54 -0.38 9.20
CA THR A 19 -6.83 -0.50 10.64
C THR A 19 -8.17 0.15 10.98
N ILE A 20 -8.86 -0.38 12.00
CA ILE A 20 -10.13 0.19 12.47
C ILE A 20 -9.98 1.67 12.84
N LYS A 21 -8.83 2.06 13.40
CA LYS A 21 -8.52 3.44 13.75
C LYS A 21 -8.36 4.31 12.50
N ALA A 22 -7.64 3.82 11.48
CA ALA A 22 -7.49 4.52 10.21
C ALA A 22 -8.85 4.75 9.53
N LEU A 23 -9.72 3.73 9.50
CA LEU A 23 -11.09 3.85 8.96
C LEU A 23 -11.88 4.95 9.67
N LYS A 24 -11.89 4.94 11.01
CA LYS A 24 -12.60 5.94 11.83
C LYS A 24 -12.07 7.36 11.60
N THR A 25 -10.76 7.50 11.41
CA THR A 25 -10.12 8.80 11.17
C THR A 25 -10.40 9.32 9.76
N ILE A 26 -10.28 8.48 8.73
CA ILE A 26 -10.57 8.87 7.34
C ILE A 26 -12.04 9.32 7.18
N LYS A 27 -12.98 8.65 7.86
CA LYS A 27 -14.40 9.05 7.86
C LYS A 27 -14.63 10.48 8.38
N LYS A 28 -13.77 10.98 9.26
CA LYS A 28 -13.88 12.31 9.89
C LYS A 28 -13.00 13.37 9.22
N ALA A 29 -12.30 13.02 8.15
CA ALA A 29 -11.37 13.94 7.49
C ALA A 29 -12.10 15.10 6.83
N GLU A 30 -11.65 16.33 7.09
CA GLU A 30 -12.07 17.52 6.33
C GLU A 30 -11.21 17.72 5.09
N VAL A 31 -9.94 17.31 5.18
CA VAL A 31 -9.00 17.27 4.06
C VAL A 31 -8.30 15.92 4.02
N LEU A 32 -8.32 15.26 2.88
CA LEU A 32 -7.60 14.02 2.61
C LEU A 32 -6.46 14.28 1.61
N VAL A 33 -5.22 14.22 2.08
CA VAL A 33 -4.00 14.32 1.27
C VAL A 33 -3.45 12.92 1.03
N TYR A 34 -3.32 12.49 -0.21
CA TYR A 34 -2.94 11.12 -0.56
C TYR A 34 -1.96 11.07 -1.74
N ASP A 35 -1.25 9.95 -1.87
CA ASP A 35 -0.33 9.69 -2.98
C ASP A 35 -0.78 8.49 -3.83
N ARG A 36 -0.04 8.24 -4.92
CA ARG A 36 -0.34 7.23 -5.94
C ARG A 36 -0.48 5.80 -5.42
N LEU A 37 0.16 5.45 -4.29
CA LEU A 37 0.15 4.08 -3.77
C LEU A 37 -1.13 3.75 -2.98
N VAL A 38 -1.95 4.76 -2.68
CA VAL A 38 -3.22 4.57 -1.98
C VAL A 38 -4.27 3.99 -2.92
N ASN A 39 -4.96 2.93 -2.48
CA ASN A 39 -6.07 2.36 -3.23
C ASN A 39 -7.22 3.37 -3.36
N THR A 40 -7.70 3.59 -4.59
CA THR A 40 -8.75 4.57 -4.89
C THR A 40 -10.08 4.27 -4.20
N ALA A 41 -10.34 3.02 -3.81
CA ALA A 41 -11.50 2.66 -2.99
C ALA A 41 -11.52 3.41 -1.65
N LEU A 42 -10.34 3.66 -1.06
CA LEU A 42 -10.22 4.38 0.21
C LEU A 42 -10.59 5.86 0.10
N LEU A 43 -10.48 6.45 -1.10
CA LEU A 43 -10.82 7.86 -1.35
C LEU A 43 -12.34 8.12 -1.30
N LYS A 44 -13.15 7.05 -1.34
CA LYS A 44 -14.62 7.09 -1.23
C LYS A 44 -15.11 7.02 0.22
N ILE A 45 -14.22 6.76 1.18
CA ILE A 45 -14.58 6.63 2.61
C ILE A 45 -14.98 7.96 3.27
N PRO A 46 -14.26 9.08 3.06
CA PRO A 46 -14.65 10.36 3.66
C PRO A 46 -16.00 10.84 3.13
N TYR A 47 -16.63 11.76 3.87
CA TYR A 47 -17.82 12.47 3.41
C TYR A 47 -17.61 13.18 2.06
N GLU A 48 -18.70 13.43 1.31
CA GLU A 48 -18.62 14.05 -0.02
C GLU A 48 -17.91 15.41 0.01
N SER A 49 -18.16 16.22 1.04
CA SER A 49 -17.56 17.56 1.23
C SER A 49 -16.08 17.56 1.60
N CYS A 50 -15.47 16.39 1.83
CA CYS A 50 -14.04 16.27 2.13
C CYS A 50 -13.19 16.76 0.94
N GLU A 51 -12.30 17.72 1.19
CA GLU A 51 -11.34 18.19 0.19
C GLU A 51 -10.29 17.08 -0.07
N ARG A 52 -10.07 16.71 -1.33
CA ARG A 52 -9.13 15.63 -1.71
C ARG A 52 -7.95 16.21 -2.49
N ILE A 53 -6.73 15.96 -2.01
CA ILE A 53 -5.50 16.52 -2.58
C ILE A 53 -4.56 15.37 -2.95
N ASP A 54 -4.37 15.15 -4.24
CA ASP A 54 -3.39 14.20 -4.78
C ASP A 54 -2.00 14.85 -4.87
N VAL A 55 -1.06 14.33 -4.08
CA VAL A 55 0.35 14.78 -4.05
C VAL A 55 1.30 13.84 -4.81
N GLY A 56 0.78 12.80 -5.47
CA GLY A 56 1.58 11.76 -6.13
C GLY A 56 1.64 11.81 -7.66
N LYS A 57 1.28 12.94 -8.30
CA LYS A 57 0.78 13.04 -9.69
C LYS A 57 1.51 12.23 -10.80
N SER A 58 0.67 11.86 -11.77
CA SER A 58 0.73 11.00 -12.98
C SER A 58 1.94 11.08 -13.95
N PRO A 59 2.06 10.13 -14.91
CA PRO A 59 3.15 10.09 -15.89
C PRO A 59 3.24 11.41 -16.66
N ASN A 60 4.44 12.00 -16.75
CA ASN A 60 4.79 13.31 -17.33
C ASN A 60 4.73 14.53 -16.39
N SER A 61 4.56 14.37 -15.08
CA SER A 61 4.78 15.46 -14.11
C SER A 61 5.78 15.05 -13.04
N HIS A 62 6.63 15.99 -12.62
CA HIS A 62 7.56 15.74 -11.51
C HIS A 62 6.75 15.56 -10.21
N PRO A 63 7.10 14.56 -9.37
CA PRO A 63 6.44 14.36 -8.09
C PRO A 63 6.55 15.62 -7.24
N VAL A 64 5.50 15.94 -6.48
CA VAL A 64 5.47 17.09 -5.57
C VAL A 64 6.64 16.94 -4.59
N PRO A 65 7.59 17.90 -4.56
CA PRO A 65 8.68 17.89 -3.61
C PRO A 65 8.19 17.76 -2.17
N GLN A 66 8.94 17.03 -1.32
CA GLN A 66 8.47 16.75 0.05
C GLN A 66 8.20 18.00 0.88
N ASN A 67 8.99 19.06 0.69
CA ASN A 67 8.78 20.36 1.32
C ASN A 67 7.42 20.98 0.92
N GLU A 68 6.97 20.80 -0.33
CA GLU A 68 5.65 21.26 -0.77
C GLU A 68 4.52 20.42 -0.13
N ILE A 69 4.69 19.09 -0.02
CA ILE A 69 3.73 18.24 0.70
C ILE A 69 3.61 18.69 2.16
N ASN A 70 4.75 18.92 2.81
CA ASN A 70 4.82 19.40 4.18
C ASN A 70 4.09 20.75 4.33
N GLN A 71 4.29 21.67 3.38
CA GLN A 71 3.63 22.96 3.35
C GLN A 71 2.10 22.84 3.17
N ILE A 72 1.63 21.97 2.26
CA ILE A 72 0.19 21.70 2.08
C ILE A 72 -0.44 21.23 3.40
N LEU A 73 0.21 20.30 4.10
CA LEU A 73 -0.29 19.79 5.39
C LEU A 73 -0.37 20.90 6.43
N TYR A 74 0.67 21.74 6.52
CA TYR A 74 0.72 22.87 7.44
C TYR A 74 -0.38 23.90 7.14
N GLU A 75 -0.55 24.30 5.88
CA GLU A 75 -1.56 25.30 5.49
C GLU A 75 -2.97 24.85 5.82
N LYS A 76 -3.31 23.59 5.50
CA LYS A 76 -4.63 23.03 5.76
C LYS A 76 -4.90 22.88 7.25
N ALA A 77 -3.90 22.46 8.03
CA ALA A 77 -4.04 22.38 9.47
C ALA A 77 -4.11 23.77 10.13
N SER A 78 -3.38 24.75 9.62
CA SER A 78 -3.41 26.14 10.12
C SER A 78 -4.78 26.80 9.94
N GLN A 79 -5.59 26.33 8.99
CA GLN A 79 -6.98 26.72 8.81
C GLN A 79 -7.94 26.10 9.84
N GLY A 80 -7.45 25.33 10.82
CA GLY A 80 -8.28 24.67 11.83
C GLY A 80 -8.79 23.28 11.44
N LYS A 81 -8.46 22.80 10.23
CA LYS A 81 -9.05 21.56 9.67
C LYS A 81 -8.45 20.28 10.25
N GLN A 82 -9.24 19.22 10.28
CA GLN A 82 -8.79 17.84 10.48
C GLN A 82 -8.22 17.27 9.17
N VAL A 83 -6.90 17.24 9.07
CA VAL A 83 -6.18 16.83 7.86
C VAL A 83 -5.72 15.38 8.00
N VAL A 84 -6.06 14.53 7.04
CA VAL A 84 -5.57 13.15 6.95
C VAL A 84 -4.55 13.07 5.82
N ARG A 85 -3.29 12.77 6.16
CA ARG A 85 -2.25 12.37 5.20
C ARG A 85 -2.27 10.85 5.10
N LEU A 86 -2.94 10.33 4.06
CA LEU A 86 -3.05 8.91 3.79
C LEU A 86 -1.84 8.44 2.98
N LYS A 87 -1.11 7.46 3.51
CA LYS A 87 0.17 6.97 2.97
C LYS A 87 0.10 5.48 2.71
N GLY A 88 0.61 5.01 1.57
CA GLY A 88 0.70 3.57 1.29
C GLY A 88 1.53 2.83 2.34
N GLY A 89 1.07 1.64 2.74
CA GLY A 89 1.72 0.83 3.77
C GLY A 89 1.62 1.44 5.16
N ASP A 90 2.77 1.68 5.79
CA ASP A 90 2.90 2.30 7.11
C ASP A 90 3.61 3.66 7.01
N PRO A 91 3.17 4.71 7.74
CA PRO A 91 3.78 6.04 7.65
C PRO A 91 5.28 6.09 7.94
N PHE A 92 5.80 5.20 8.78
CA PHE A 92 7.17 5.22 9.27
C PHE A 92 8.08 4.15 8.65
N VAL A 93 7.55 3.25 7.83
CA VAL A 93 8.37 2.29 7.06
C VAL A 93 8.65 2.84 5.66
N PHE A 94 9.77 3.55 5.51
CA PHE A 94 10.19 4.25 4.28
C PHE A 94 9.14 5.18 3.67
N GLY A 95 8.14 5.60 4.47
CA GLY A 95 7.07 6.49 4.05
C GLY A 95 7.37 7.97 4.23
N ARG A 96 8.53 8.34 4.82
CA ARG A 96 8.89 9.74 5.18
C ARG A 96 7.93 10.41 6.17
N GLY A 97 7.07 9.65 6.86
CA GLY A 97 6.16 10.21 7.87
C GLY A 97 6.89 10.89 9.02
N GLY A 98 8.11 10.45 9.36
CA GLY A 98 8.93 11.11 10.38
C GLY A 98 9.33 12.54 9.98
N GLU A 99 9.71 12.76 8.73
CA GLU A 99 10.03 14.10 8.19
C GLU A 99 8.79 15.02 8.21
N GLU A 100 7.64 14.50 7.76
CA GLU A 100 6.36 15.22 7.78
C GLU A 100 5.98 15.60 9.22
N ALA A 101 6.07 14.67 10.17
CA ALA A 101 5.73 14.91 11.57
C ALA A 101 6.66 15.93 12.25
N LEU A 102 7.98 15.83 12.04
CA LEU A 102 8.96 16.75 12.61
C LEU A 102 8.74 18.18 12.11
N PHE A 103 8.49 18.35 10.81
CA PHE A 103 8.19 19.64 10.22
C PHE A 103 6.91 20.27 10.78
N LEU A 104 5.83 19.50 10.90
CA LEU A 104 4.57 20.01 11.42
C LEU A 104 4.65 20.36 12.92
N ASN A 105 5.32 19.51 13.71
CA ASN A 105 5.52 19.76 15.13
C ASN A 105 6.39 21.00 15.39
N SER A 106 7.42 21.27 14.56
CA SER A 106 8.25 22.47 14.70
C SER A 106 7.48 23.77 14.44
N LEU A 107 6.36 23.69 13.72
CA LEU A 107 5.44 24.79 13.45
C LEU A 107 4.21 24.79 14.39
N GLY A 108 4.21 23.95 15.43
CA GLY A 108 3.14 23.90 16.44
C GLY A 108 1.85 23.18 15.98
N ILE A 109 1.87 22.45 14.87
CA ILE A 109 0.74 21.64 14.43
C ILE A 109 0.80 20.26 15.12
N SER A 110 -0.27 19.88 15.81
CA SER A 110 -0.38 18.56 16.43
C SER A 110 -0.47 17.47 15.37
N VAL A 111 0.37 16.45 15.51
CA VAL A 111 0.39 15.26 14.64
C VAL A 111 0.04 14.01 15.44
N GLU A 112 -0.84 13.18 14.87
CA GLU A 112 -1.10 11.82 15.36
C GLU A 112 -0.79 10.80 14.26
N VAL A 113 -0.03 9.77 14.62
CA VAL A 113 0.32 8.70 13.68
C VAL A 113 -0.60 7.51 13.93
N ILE A 114 -1.21 7.02 12.86
CA ILE A 114 -2.02 5.80 12.84
C ILE A 114 -1.26 4.78 12.01
N PRO A 115 -0.66 3.75 12.64
CA PRO A 115 0.08 2.73 11.94
C PRO A 115 -0.78 2.00 10.90
N GLY A 116 -0.12 1.56 9.84
CA GLY A 116 -0.70 0.73 8.80
C GLY A 116 0.02 -0.61 8.69
N ILE A 117 -0.59 -1.55 7.97
CA ILE A 117 0.08 -2.82 7.71
C ILE A 117 1.14 -2.59 6.62
N THR A 118 2.42 -2.75 6.96
CA THR A 118 3.51 -2.54 6.00
C THR A 118 3.52 -3.61 4.90
N SER A 119 3.87 -3.19 3.69
CA SER A 119 4.09 -4.11 2.57
C SER A 119 5.21 -5.11 2.83
N ALA A 120 6.17 -4.78 3.69
CA ALA A 120 7.25 -5.69 4.08
C ALA A 120 6.76 -6.97 4.78
N ILE A 121 5.55 -6.97 5.36
CA ILE A 121 5.00 -8.13 6.06
C ILE A 121 3.77 -8.68 5.34
N ALA A 122 2.81 -7.81 4.97
CA ALA A 122 1.55 -8.27 4.39
C ALA A 122 1.73 -8.85 2.99
N VAL A 123 2.57 -8.26 2.15
CA VAL A 123 2.76 -8.75 0.77
C VAL A 123 3.36 -10.18 0.76
N PRO A 124 4.46 -10.47 1.48
CA PRO A 124 4.93 -11.84 1.67
C PRO A 124 3.84 -12.77 2.21
N SER A 125 3.11 -12.33 3.24
CA SER A 125 2.08 -13.15 3.90
C SER A 125 0.94 -13.56 2.95
N CYS A 126 0.46 -12.63 2.11
CA CYS A 126 -0.52 -12.95 1.07
C CYS A 126 0.07 -13.87 -0.01
N ALA A 127 1.35 -13.75 -0.34
CA ALA A 127 2.02 -14.66 -1.27
C ALA A 127 2.35 -16.04 -0.66
N GLY A 128 1.97 -16.34 0.59
CA GLY A 128 2.31 -17.58 1.27
C GLY A 128 3.77 -17.68 1.72
N ILE A 129 4.43 -16.54 1.91
CA ILE A 129 5.83 -16.46 2.36
C ILE A 129 5.86 -15.78 3.73
N PRO A 130 6.01 -16.51 4.84
CA PRO A 130 6.14 -15.89 6.14
C PRO A 130 7.51 -15.21 6.25
N VAL A 131 7.57 -14.02 6.87
CA VAL A 131 8.84 -13.27 7.00
C VAL A 131 9.81 -13.92 7.98
N THR A 132 9.29 -14.72 8.91
CA THR A 132 10.06 -15.56 9.84
C THR A 132 9.44 -16.96 9.89
N HIS A 133 10.25 -17.97 10.20
CA HIS A 133 9.74 -19.32 10.43
C HIS A 133 10.72 -20.08 11.31
N ARG A 134 10.22 -20.81 12.31
CA ARG A 134 11.05 -21.59 13.23
C ARG A 134 11.93 -22.56 12.41
N ASN A 135 13.21 -22.66 12.78
CA ASN A 135 14.21 -23.49 12.10
C ASN A 135 14.60 -23.05 10.67
N ILE A 136 14.06 -21.94 10.15
CA ILE A 136 14.42 -21.40 8.82
C ILE A 136 14.97 -19.99 8.96
N SER A 137 14.25 -19.11 9.64
CA SER A 137 14.60 -17.69 9.76
C SER A 137 14.08 -17.12 11.08
N SER A 138 15.00 -16.76 11.97
CA SER A 138 14.74 -16.15 13.28
C SER A 138 14.79 -14.62 13.26
N SER A 139 15.19 -14.02 12.13
CA SER A 139 15.28 -12.57 11.94
C SER A 139 14.84 -12.20 10.52
N PHE A 140 14.34 -10.99 10.37
CA PHE A 140 14.12 -10.40 9.06
C PHE A 140 14.61 -8.96 9.05
N HIS A 141 15.02 -8.50 7.88
CA HIS A 141 15.61 -7.18 7.69
C HIS A 141 14.93 -6.50 6.51
N VAL A 142 14.53 -5.25 6.68
CA VAL A 142 13.84 -4.48 5.64
C VAL A 142 14.73 -3.34 5.18
N PHE A 143 14.98 -3.28 3.88
CA PHE A 143 15.83 -2.29 3.23
C PHE A 143 15.04 -1.50 2.19
N SER A 144 15.45 -0.25 1.96
CA SER A 144 15.06 0.51 0.78
C SER A 144 16.06 0.21 -0.33
N GLY A 145 15.62 -0.35 -1.45
CA GLY A 145 16.45 -0.53 -2.64
C GLY A 145 16.63 0.75 -3.48
N HIS A 146 16.08 1.87 -3.03
CA HIS A 146 16.38 3.19 -3.56
C HIS A 146 17.59 3.75 -2.81
N GLU A 147 18.75 3.83 -3.46
CA GLU A 147 19.90 4.56 -2.94
C GLU A 147 19.66 6.05 -3.25
N SER A 148 19.47 6.87 -2.21
CA SER A 148 19.48 8.32 -2.35
C SER A 148 20.88 8.78 -2.72
N ASN A 149 21.03 9.73 -3.66
CA ASN A 149 22.31 10.32 -4.07
C ASN A 149 23.09 11.05 -2.94
N SER A 150 22.61 11.02 -1.70
CA SER A 150 23.33 11.55 -0.54
C SER A 150 24.31 10.50 0.01
N SER A 151 25.60 10.86 -0.01
CA SER A 151 26.77 10.06 0.41
C SER A 151 26.79 9.57 1.87
N SER A 152 25.78 9.88 2.69
CA SER A 152 25.70 9.49 4.10
C SER A 152 24.83 8.26 4.38
N ALA A 153 24.26 7.63 3.36
CA ALA A 153 23.31 6.52 3.49
C ALA A 153 23.58 5.36 2.52
N ASP A 154 24.83 5.13 2.15
CA ASP A 154 25.18 3.91 1.41
C ASP A 154 24.95 2.70 2.32
N MET A 155 24.11 1.79 1.85
CA MET A 155 23.90 0.52 2.52
C MET A 155 25.23 -0.23 2.61
N ASP A 156 25.55 -0.75 3.80
CA ASP A 156 26.67 -1.66 3.98
C ASP A 156 26.33 -3.02 3.33
N TRP A 157 26.54 -3.08 2.03
CA TRP A 157 26.25 -4.26 1.22
C TRP A 157 27.07 -5.47 1.66
N GLU A 158 28.27 -5.25 2.19
CA GLU A 158 29.11 -6.34 2.71
C GLU A 158 28.45 -6.98 3.93
N ALA A 159 28.00 -6.17 4.89
CA ALA A 159 27.24 -6.67 6.03
C ALA A 159 25.93 -7.33 5.57
N ILE A 160 25.17 -6.70 4.67
CA ILE A 160 23.87 -7.21 4.19
C ILE A 160 24.02 -8.58 3.52
N SER A 161 25.06 -8.78 2.70
CA SER A 161 25.30 -10.06 2.01
C SER A 161 25.53 -11.23 2.97
N LYS A 162 26.12 -10.94 4.15
CA LYS A 162 26.44 -11.91 5.21
C LYS A 162 25.29 -12.11 6.20
N LEU A 163 24.24 -11.28 6.16
CA LEU A 163 23.09 -11.43 7.05
C LEU A 163 22.37 -12.76 6.80
N LYS A 164 22.08 -13.44 7.91
CA LYS A 164 21.19 -14.60 7.94
C LYS A 164 19.73 -14.13 8.08
N GLY A 165 18.81 -15.05 7.81
CA GLY A 165 17.37 -14.78 7.90
C GLY A 165 16.78 -14.27 6.59
N THR A 166 15.69 -13.52 6.70
CA THR A 166 14.90 -13.06 5.55
C THR A 166 15.25 -11.61 5.22
N LEU A 167 15.76 -11.35 4.02
CA LEU A 167 16.04 -10.00 3.56
C LEU A 167 14.89 -9.52 2.67
N ILE A 168 14.34 -8.36 2.98
CA ILE A 168 13.20 -7.77 2.27
C ILE A 168 13.63 -6.42 1.72
N PHE A 169 13.51 -6.24 0.41
CA PHE A 169 13.84 -4.98 -0.24
C PHE A 169 12.57 -4.34 -0.78
N LEU A 170 12.21 -3.20 -0.20
CA LEU A 170 11.16 -2.32 -0.68
C LEU A 170 11.75 -1.35 -1.70
N MET A 171 10.97 -0.97 -2.72
CA MET A 171 11.42 -0.04 -3.78
C MET A 171 12.69 -0.50 -4.53
N GLY A 172 13.05 -1.78 -4.45
CA GLY A 172 14.29 -2.30 -5.05
C GLY A 172 14.16 -2.78 -6.49
N PHE A 173 12.94 -2.93 -7.01
CA PHE A 173 12.72 -3.57 -8.31
C PHE A 173 13.32 -2.78 -9.48
N ALA A 174 13.28 -1.44 -9.44
CA ALA A 174 13.94 -0.61 -10.46
C ALA A 174 15.47 -0.83 -10.50
N ASN A 175 16.06 -1.26 -9.38
CA ASN A 175 17.49 -1.54 -9.23
C ASN A 175 17.76 -3.06 -9.08
N LEU A 176 16.82 -3.93 -9.51
CA LEU A 176 16.86 -5.36 -9.23
C LEU A 176 18.18 -5.99 -9.67
N LYS A 177 18.59 -5.76 -10.92
CA LYS A 177 19.81 -6.32 -11.49
C LYS A 177 21.04 -6.02 -10.62
N ARG A 178 21.23 -4.74 -10.31
CA ARG A 178 22.35 -4.26 -9.49
C ARG A 178 22.33 -4.85 -8.08
N LEU A 179 21.15 -4.94 -7.46
CA LEU A 179 20.98 -5.51 -6.13
C LEU A 179 21.40 -6.99 -6.11
N ILE A 180 20.90 -7.78 -7.06
CA ILE A 180 21.20 -9.20 -7.18
C ILE A 180 22.69 -9.43 -7.45
N GLU A 181 23.27 -8.69 -8.41
CA GLU A 181 24.70 -8.75 -8.73
C GLU A 181 25.58 -8.41 -7.51
N LYS A 182 25.25 -7.35 -6.76
CA LYS A 182 25.97 -6.97 -5.53
C LYS A 182 25.91 -8.08 -4.47
N LEU A 183 24.74 -8.68 -4.23
CA LEU A 183 24.60 -9.75 -3.25
C LEU A 183 25.45 -10.98 -3.62
N ILE A 184 25.44 -11.37 -4.91
CA ILE A 184 26.26 -12.49 -5.40
C ILE A 184 27.75 -12.17 -5.30
N TRP A 185 28.15 -10.99 -5.78
CA TRP A 185 29.56 -10.57 -5.77
C TRP A 185 30.17 -10.55 -4.37
N LEU A 186 29.37 -10.17 -3.36
CA LEU A 186 29.78 -10.13 -1.95
C LEU A 186 29.63 -11.48 -1.23
N GLY A 187 29.33 -12.56 -1.95
CA GLY A 187 29.41 -13.93 -1.46
C GLY A 187 28.09 -14.54 -1.01
N LYS A 188 26.93 -13.94 -1.33
CA LYS A 188 25.65 -14.61 -1.08
C LYS A 188 25.45 -15.76 -2.09
N PRO A 189 25.09 -16.99 -1.63
CA PRO A 189 25.01 -18.16 -2.52
C PRO A 189 24.02 -17.98 -3.66
N ILE A 190 24.42 -18.31 -4.89
CA ILE A 190 23.61 -18.10 -6.11
C ILE A 190 22.29 -18.88 -6.12
N ASP A 191 22.20 -19.95 -5.35
CA ASP A 191 21.02 -20.80 -5.16
C ASP A 191 20.08 -20.30 -4.06
N THR A 192 20.44 -19.21 -3.36
CA THR A 192 19.59 -18.58 -2.34
C THR A 192 18.23 -18.26 -2.95
N PRO A 193 17.12 -18.74 -2.35
CA PRO A 193 15.78 -18.50 -2.86
C PRO A 193 15.40 -17.03 -2.86
N VAL A 194 14.66 -16.63 -3.89
CA VAL A 194 14.18 -15.27 -4.10
C VAL A 194 12.73 -15.30 -4.55
N ALA A 195 11.92 -14.38 -4.03
CA ALA A 195 10.60 -14.06 -4.56
C ALA A 195 10.49 -12.57 -4.89
N ILE A 196 9.80 -12.25 -5.98
CA ILE A 196 9.35 -10.89 -6.29
C ILE A 196 7.84 -10.90 -6.37
N ILE A 197 7.20 -10.04 -5.59
CA ILE A 197 5.74 -9.95 -5.51
C ILE A 197 5.33 -8.54 -5.92
N ALA A 198 4.70 -8.42 -7.09
CA ALA A 198 4.16 -7.17 -7.58
C ALA A 198 2.70 -6.99 -7.21
N ASN A 199 2.27 -5.74 -7.01
CA ASN A 199 0.89 -5.35 -6.68
C ASN A 199 0.29 -6.19 -5.53
N GLY A 200 1.12 -6.46 -4.51
CA GLY A 200 0.78 -7.37 -3.43
C GLY A 200 -0.52 -6.99 -2.72
N THR A 201 -1.25 -7.99 -2.25
CA THR A 201 -2.58 -7.91 -1.61
C THR A 201 -3.72 -7.46 -2.54
N THR A 202 -3.44 -7.03 -3.76
CA THR A 202 -4.48 -6.67 -4.73
C THR A 202 -4.84 -7.87 -5.61
N SER A 203 -5.99 -7.77 -6.28
CA SER A 203 -6.37 -8.71 -7.35
C SER A 203 -5.32 -8.83 -8.47
N LYS A 204 -4.45 -7.84 -8.64
CA LYS A 204 -3.37 -7.80 -9.64
C LYS A 204 -2.06 -8.39 -9.12
N GLN A 205 -2.05 -8.99 -7.92
CA GLN A 205 -0.86 -9.61 -7.37
C GLN A 205 -0.27 -10.62 -8.36
N LYS A 206 1.05 -10.52 -8.56
CA LYS A 206 1.83 -11.49 -9.33
C LYS A 206 3.09 -11.82 -8.57
N THR A 207 3.32 -13.10 -8.31
CA THR A 207 4.54 -13.59 -7.68
C THR A 207 5.41 -14.39 -8.65
N VAL A 208 6.70 -14.08 -8.70
CA VAL A 208 7.73 -14.92 -9.31
C VAL A 208 8.66 -15.46 -8.23
N VAL A 209 9.06 -16.73 -8.34
CA VAL A 209 9.99 -17.39 -7.44
C VAL A 209 11.13 -18.00 -8.23
N GLY A 210 12.34 -17.81 -7.74
CA GLY A 210 13.58 -18.32 -8.31
C GLY A 210 14.69 -18.35 -7.27
N SER A 211 15.92 -18.20 -7.75
CA SER A 211 17.12 -17.97 -6.95
C SER A 211 17.83 -16.69 -7.38
N LEU A 212 18.85 -16.27 -6.63
CA LEU A 212 19.69 -15.13 -7.04
C LEU A 212 20.23 -15.30 -8.48
N ALA A 213 20.53 -16.53 -8.90
CA ALA A 213 21.04 -16.81 -10.24
C ALA A 213 20.07 -16.52 -11.40
N ASN A 214 18.75 -16.67 -11.20
CA ASN A 214 17.78 -16.67 -12.30
C ASN A 214 16.57 -15.75 -12.11
N ILE A 215 16.43 -15.09 -10.96
CA ILE A 215 15.24 -14.29 -10.66
C ILE A 215 15.04 -13.13 -11.66
N ILE A 216 16.13 -12.55 -12.19
CA ILE A 216 16.07 -11.45 -13.15
C ILE A 216 15.33 -11.90 -14.41
N SER A 217 15.82 -12.95 -15.07
CA SER A 217 15.22 -13.45 -16.32
C SER A 217 13.79 -13.97 -16.10
N GLN A 218 13.52 -14.63 -14.97
CA GLN A 218 12.16 -15.06 -14.64
C GLN A 218 11.20 -13.89 -14.43
N SER A 219 11.65 -12.80 -13.81
CA SER A 219 10.83 -11.61 -13.58
C SER A 219 10.49 -10.88 -14.89
N GLU A 220 11.42 -10.84 -15.84
CA GLU A 220 11.23 -10.27 -17.17
C GLU A 220 10.24 -11.11 -17.99
N GLN A 221 10.39 -12.44 -17.97
CA GLN A 221 9.50 -13.36 -18.69
C GLN A 221 8.04 -13.25 -18.23
N ILE A 222 7.81 -13.04 -16.93
CA ILE A 222 6.47 -12.89 -16.34
C ILE A 222 5.91 -11.46 -16.49
N GLY A 223 6.76 -10.49 -16.84
CA GLY A 223 6.38 -9.08 -16.97
C GLY A 223 6.03 -8.45 -15.63
N ILE A 224 6.85 -8.67 -14.60
CA ILE A 224 6.70 -8.04 -13.29
C ILE A 224 6.95 -6.53 -13.41
N THR A 225 6.13 -5.73 -12.72
CA THR A 225 6.22 -4.27 -12.71
C THR A 225 6.10 -3.72 -11.29
N ASN A 226 6.50 -2.45 -11.12
CA ASN A 226 6.31 -1.74 -9.86
C ASN A 226 4.83 -1.45 -9.57
N PRO A 227 4.43 -1.37 -8.28
CA PRO A 227 5.24 -1.59 -7.08
C PRO A 227 5.47 -3.09 -6.81
N ALA A 228 6.69 -3.46 -6.41
CA ALA A 228 7.05 -4.83 -6.07
C ALA A 228 7.92 -4.93 -4.82
N VAL A 229 7.76 -6.04 -4.08
CA VAL A 229 8.55 -6.42 -2.90
C VAL A 229 9.44 -7.59 -3.28
N LEU A 230 10.75 -7.44 -3.05
CA LEU A 230 11.74 -8.49 -3.23
C LEU A 230 12.04 -9.14 -1.89
N ILE A 231 12.02 -10.47 -1.85
CA ILE A 231 12.32 -11.28 -0.66
C ILE A 231 13.45 -12.23 -1.01
N VAL A 232 14.51 -12.25 -0.20
CA VAL A 232 15.66 -13.15 -0.35
C VAL A 232 15.82 -13.97 0.93
N GLY A 233 15.75 -15.30 0.82
CA GLY A 233 15.93 -16.21 1.95
C GLY A 233 15.07 -17.47 1.87
N ASP A 234 15.40 -18.47 2.69
CA ASP A 234 14.81 -19.81 2.59
C ASP A 234 13.30 -19.88 2.88
N VAL A 235 12.73 -18.89 3.56
CA VAL A 235 11.27 -18.80 3.78
C VAL A 235 10.48 -18.77 2.47
N VAL A 236 11.08 -18.33 1.37
CA VAL A 236 10.47 -18.35 0.03
C VAL A 236 10.04 -19.75 -0.38
N ARG A 237 10.77 -20.80 0.05
CA ARG A 237 10.45 -22.20 -0.27
C ARG A 237 9.10 -22.64 0.31
N LEU A 238 8.61 -21.99 1.36
CA LEU A 238 7.32 -22.32 1.99
C LEU A 238 6.12 -21.95 1.10
N ARG A 239 6.31 -21.05 0.13
CA ARG A 239 5.24 -20.61 -0.78
C ARG A 239 4.53 -21.78 -1.45
N SER A 240 5.26 -22.82 -1.86
CA SER A 240 4.66 -23.98 -2.55
C SER A 240 3.60 -24.70 -1.69
N HIS A 241 3.64 -24.53 -0.37
CA HIS A 241 2.72 -25.16 0.58
C HIS A 241 1.70 -24.17 1.16
N LEU A 242 2.04 -22.88 1.21
CA LEU A 242 1.25 -21.86 1.92
C LEU A 242 0.58 -20.84 1.00
N ASN A 243 0.73 -20.96 -0.33
CA ASN A 243 0.08 -20.04 -1.28
C ASN A 243 -1.45 -20.17 -1.25
N TRP A 244 -2.11 -19.27 -0.53
CA TRP A 244 -3.57 -19.23 -0.38
C TRP A 244 -4.22 -18.10 -1.20
N PHE A 245 -3.49 -17.04 -1.54
CA PHE A 245 -4.06 -15.85 -2.17
C PHE A 245 -4.13 -15.99 -3.69
N GLU A 246 -3.04 -16.39 -4.34
CA GLU A 246 -3.00 -16.57 -5.80
C GLU A 246 -3.60 -17.92 -6.24
N SER A 247 -4.12 -18.73 -5.29
CA SER A 247 -4.95 -19.90 -5.57
C SER A 247 -6.44 -19.57 -5.69
N LYS A 248 -6.84 -18.32 -5.42
CA LYS A 248 -8.24 -17.87 -5.53
C LYS A 248 -8.74 -17.96 -6.97
N LYS A 249 -10.00 -18.39 -7.14
CA LYS A 249 -10.58 -18.76 -8.45
C LYS A 249 -10.57 -17.63 -9.48
N PHE A 250 -10.76 -16.39 -9.05
CA PHE A 250 -10.93 -15.24 -9.95
C PHE A 250 -9.85 -14.18 -9.78
N ILE A 251 -8.68 -14.54 -9.24
CA ILE A 251 -7.56 -13.63 -9.14
C ILE A 251 -7.21 -13.04 -10.52
N GLY A 252 -6.87 -11.74 -10.56
CA GLY A 252 -6.59 -11.00 -11.79
C GLY A 252 -7.82 -10.65 -12.62
N LYS A 253 -9.03 -11.10 -12.26
CA LYS A 253 -10.27 -10.72 -12.96
C LYS A 253 -10.82 -9.43 -12.38
N ARG A 254 -11.32 -8.58 -13.28
CA ARG A 254 -11.99 -7.34 -12.94
C ARG A 254 -13.41 -7.38 -13.49
N ILE A 255 -14.38 -7.09 -12.64
CA ILE A 255 -15.81 -7.10 -12.99
C ILE A 255 -16.38 -5.71 -12.71
N LEU A 256 -17.04 -5.14 -13.71
CA LEU A 256 -17.74 -3.87 -13.62
C LEU A 256 -19.23 -4.14 -13.33
N PHE A 257 -19.75 -3.50 -12.29
CA PHE A 257 -21.16 -3.49 -11.95
C PHE A 257 -21.75 -2.11 -12.20
N THR A 258 -22.78 -2.07 -13.04
CA THR A 258 -23.41 -0.83 -13.53
C THR A 258 -24.79 -0.55 -12.93
N GLY A 259 -25.28 -1.43 -12.05
CA GLY A 259 -26.63 -1.37 -11.47
C GLY A 259 -26.79 -0.48 -10.24
N LEU A 260 -27.94 -0.58 -9.58
CA LEU A 260 -28.21 0.06 -8.29
C LEU A 260 -27.18 -0.41 -7.26
N ILE A 261 -26.45 0.54 -6.70
CA ILE A 261 -25.60 0.30 -5.54
C ILE A 261 -26.39 0.89 -4.38
N GLU A 262 -27.16 0.07 -3.69
CA GLU A 262 -27.75 0.50 -2.43
C GLU A 262 -26.64 1.07 -1.55
N THR A 263 -26.93 2.24 -1.00
CA THR A 263 -26.08 3.18 -0.26
C THR A 263 -25.59 2.66 1.09
N GLU A 264 -25.34 1.36 1.19
CA GLU A 264 -24.99 0.67 2.43
C GLU A 264 -23.67 -0.09 2.33
N PHE A 265 -22.66 0.57 1.76
CA PHE A 265 -21.26 0.10 1.65
C PHE A 265 -20.63 -0.33 2.99
N PHE A 266 -21.31 -0.10 4.12
CA PHE A 266 -20.88 -0.48 5.46
C PHE A 266 -21.90 -1.28 6.30
N ASN A 267 -23.14 -1.51 5.82
CA ASN A 267 -24.22 -2.02 6.67
C ASN A 267 -24.68 -3.45 6.39
N HIS A 268 -24.36 -4.05 5.24
CA HIS A 268 -24.73 -5.44 4.97
C HIS A 268 -23.53 -6.37 4.92
N LYS A 269 -23.27 -7.02 6.06
CA LYS A 269 -22.59 -8.32 6.12
C LYS A 269 -23.32 -9.29 5.18
N HIS A 270 -22.59 -9.92 4.26
CA HIS A 270 -23.05 -10.98 3.33
C HIS A 270 -23.61 -10.51 1.98
N SER A 271 -22.97 -9.53 1.35
CA SER A 271 -23.29 -9.20 -0.04
C SER A 271 -22.71 -10.25 -1.01
N TYR A 272 -23.34 -10.45 -2.17
CA TYR A 272 -22.78 -11.25 -3.27
C TYR A 272 -21.38 -10.74 -3.71
N PHE A 273 -21.12 -9.44 -3.52
CA PHE A 273 -19.84 -8.81 -3.82
C PHE A 273 -18.72 -9.23 -2.87
N ASP A 274 -19.01 -9.39 -1.59
CA ASP A 274 -18.02 -9.86 -0.59
C ASP A 274 -17.48 -11.23 -1.00
N ARG A 275 -18.37 -12.15 -1.38
CA ARG A 275 -18.00 -13.49 -1.88
C ARG A 275 -17.15 -13.43 -3.15
N LEU A 276 -17.43 -12.50 -4.07
CA LEU A 276 -16.61 -12.32 -5.27
C LEU A 276 -15.22 -11.76 -4.91
N SER A 277 -15.15 -10.78 -4.01
CA SER A 277 -13.91 -10.20 -3.50
C SER A 277 -13.05 -11.25 -2.79
N GLU A 278 -13.67 -12.09 -1.96
CA GLU A 278 -13.02 -13.23 -1.30
C GLU A 278 -12.39 -14.20 -2.31
N GLN A 279 -13.02 -14.39 -3.47
CA GLN A 279 -12.51 -15.20 -4.59
C GLN A 279 -11.51 -14.45 -5.50
N GLY A 280 -11.07 -13.25 -5.13
CA GLY A 280 -9.97 -12.51 -5.77
C GLY A 280 -10.40 -11.54 -6.87
N VAL A 281 -11.69 -11.26 -7.02
CA VAL A 281 -12.21 -10.33 -8.03
C VAL A 281 -11.91 -8.88 -7.66
N ASP A 282 -11.43 -8.10 -8.64
CA ASP A 282 -11.42 -6.64 -8.61
C ASP A 282 -12.80 -6.09 -8.99
N ILE A 283 -13.55 -5.61 -8.01
CA ILE A 283 -14.92 -5.13 -8.23
C ILE A 283 -14.88 -3.63 -8.51
N LEU A 284 -15.35 -3.23 -9.69
CA LEU A 284 -15.60 -1.84 -10.04
C LEU A 284 -17.09 -1.57 -10.05
N PHE A 285 -17.43 -0.42 -9.48
CA PHE A 285 -18.79 0.05 -9.35
C PHE A 285 -18.96 1.33 -10.16
N TYR A 286 -19.96 1.34 -11.04
CA TYR A 286 -20.35 2.49 -11.84
C TYR A 286 -21.87 2.65 -11.75
N PRO A 287 -22.39 3.23 -10.65
CA PRO A 287 -23.83 3.38 -10.47
C PRO A 287 -24.38 4.28 -11.57
N THR A 288 -25.35 3.79 -12.33
CA THR A 288 -26.00 4.54 -13.41
C THR A 288 -27.37 5.09 -13.01
N ILE A 289 -27.86 4.74 -11.82
CA ILE A 289 -29.17 5.11 -11.30
C ILE A 289 -29.00 5.62 -9.86
N LYS A 290 -29.57 6.79 -9.56
CA LYS A 290 -29.66 7.36 -8.21
C LYS A 290 -31.14 7.44 -7.83
N ILE A 291 -31.52 6.76 -6.76
CA ILE A 291 -32.86 6.90 -6.17
C ILE A 291 -32.76 8.01 -5.13
N THR A 292 -33.51 9.09 -5.32
CA THR A 292 -33.67 10.15 -4.33
C THR A 292 -35.10 10.11 -3.80
N PRO A 293 -35.31 10.32 -2.49
CA PRO A 293 -36.65 10.59 -2.00
C PRO A 293 -37.21 11.80 -2.76
N LEU A 294 -38.43 11.70 -3.28
CA LEU A 294 -39.20 12.90 -3.60
C LEU A 294 -39.70 13.45 -2.27
N GLU A 295 -39.29 14.66 -1.91
CA GLU A 295 -40.03 15.48 -0.96
C GLU A 295 -41.24 16.05 -1.70
N ASP A 296 -42.27 15.22 -1.92
CA ASP A 296 -43.52 15.70 -2.47
C ASP A 296 -44.34 16.36 -1.36
N ASP A 297 -44.65 17.65 -1.53
CA ASP A 297 -45.77 18.27 -0.84
C ASP A 297 -47.05 17.70 -1.46
N LEU A 298 -47.56 16.61 -0.86
CA LEU A 298 -48.75 15.90 -1.33
C LEU A 298 -50.02 16.77 -1.28
N SER A 299 -49.95 18.00 -0.78
CA SER A 299 -51.09 18.94 -0.76
C SER A 299 -51.64 19.25 -2.16
N ASP A 300 -50.79 19.27 -3.20
CA ASP A 300 -51.20 19.46 -4.60
C ASP A 300 -51.94 18.24 -5.20
N PHE A 301 -51.85 17.06 -4.57
CA PHE A 301 -52.50 15.83 -5.02
C PHE A 301 -53.75 15.46 -4.21
N LEU A 302 -54.11 16.26 -3.19
CA LEU A 302 -55.22 16.02 -2.28
C LEU A 302 -56.47 16.88 -2.55
N THR A 303 -56.54 17.58 -3.70
CA THR A 303 -57.73 18.36 -4.13
C THR A 303 -58.66 17.59 -5.05
#